data_AF-A0A354BMK7-F1
#
_entry.id   AF-A0A354BMK7-F1
#
_cell.length_a   1.000
_cell.length_b   1.000
_cell.length_c   1.000
_cell.angle_alpha   90.00
_cell.angle_beta   90.00
_cell.angle_gamma   90.00
#
_symmetry.space_group_name_H-M   'P 1'
#
loop_
_entity.id
_entity.type
_entity.pdbx_description
1 polymer ?
#
loop_
_entity_poly.entity_id
_entity_poly.type
_entity_poly.pdbx_seq_one_letter_code
_entity_poly.pdbx_strand_id
1 'polypeptide(L)'
;LLHLPILSSESAVARQDDCILLTDLKAQPRRRVVVLKHNQVEAVILPVDDGEKMAKTLALLEHMEIHRLVTQRASKKQKTTVPLEALLKEQEALKRFQPRHP
;
A
#
# COMPACT_ATOMS: atom_id res chain seq x y z
N LEU A 1 -12.43 14.05 -13.38
CA LEU A 1 -13.12 14.68 -12.24
C LEU A 1 -12.81 13.88 -10.97
N LEU A 2 -11.78 14.30 -10.23
CA LEU A 2 -11.51 13.80 -8.88
C LEU A 2 -12.64 14.33 -7.98
N HIS A 3 -13.46 13.44 -7.43
CA HIS A 3 -14.45 13.85 -6.44
C HIS A 3 -13.70 14.24 -5.17
N LEU A 4 -13.93 15.46 -4.70
CA LEU A 4 -13.33 15.94 -3.46
C LEU A 4 -13.89 15.13 -2.27
N PRO A 5 -13.04 14.70 -1.32
CA PRO A 5 -13.52 14.03 -0.13
C PRO A 5 -14.35 15.00 0.73
N ILE A 6 -15.34 14.47 1.41
CA ILE A 6 -16.08 15.22 2.43
C ILE A 6 -15.25 15.20 3.71
N LEU A 7 -14.96 16.38 4.24
CA LEU A 7 -14.31 16.53 5.54
C LEU A 7 -15.38 16.52 6.63
N SER A 8 -15.26 15.60 7.58
CA SER A 8 -16.15 15.50 8.73
C SER A 8 -15.32 15.41 10.02
N SER A 9 -15.75 16.07 11.10
CA SER A 9 -15.12 15.88 12.40
C SER A 9 -15.49 14.51 12.98
N GLU A 10 -14.60 13.93 13.80
CA GLU A 10 -14.87 12.69 14.55
C GLU A 10 -16.24 12.75 15.27
N SER A 11 -16.50 13.86 15.97
CA SER A 11 -17.77 14.07 16.68
C SER A 11 -19.00 14.15 15.78
N ALA A 12 -18.86 14.64 14.54
CA ALA A 12 -19.97 14.72 13.60
C ALA A 12 -20.30 13.34 13.03
N VAL A 13 -19.27 12.55 12.72
CA VAL A 13 -19.43 11.16 12.26
C VAL A 13 -20.06 10.30 13.35
N ALA A 14 -19.59 10.41 14.60
CA ALA A 14 -20.13 9.64 15.72
C ALA A 14 -21.57 9.98 16.12
N ARG A 15 -22.07 11.16 15.72
CA ARG A 15 -23.46 11.60 15.98
C ARG A 15 -24.41 11.26 14.84
N GLN A 16 -23.89 10.81 13.72
CA GLN A 16 -24.67 10.48 12.53
C GLN A 16 -25.12 9.04 12.62
N ASP A 17 -26.34 8.73 12.17
CA ASP A 17 -26.77 7.34 12.08
C ASP A 17 -25.84 6.59 11.13
N ASP A 18 -25.14 5.59 11.65
CA ASP A 18 -24.17 4.76 10.90
C ASP A 18 -24.78 4.25 9.59
N CYS A 19 -26.07 3.87 9.62
CA CYS A 19 -26.81 3.41 8.46
C CYS A 19 -26.92 4.47 7.37
N ILE A 20 -27.13 5.74 7.70
CA ILE A 20 -27.29 6.81 6.69
C ILE A 20 -25.95 7.11 6.03
N LEU A 21 -24.88 7.29 6.82
CA LEU A 21 -23.56 7.60 6.30
C LEU A 21 -23.01 6.47 5.41
N LEU A 22 -23.21 5.22 5.83
CA LEU A 22 -22.78 4.05 5.06
C LEU A 22 -23.65 3.83 3.80
N THR A 23 -24.95 4.10 3.86
CA THR A 23 -25.84 3.98 2.69
C THR A 23 -25.50 5.04 1.64
N ASP A 24 -25.23 6.27 2.07
CA ASP A 24 -24.78 7.36 1.21
C ASP A 24 -23.45 7.06 0.51
N LEU A 25 -22.51 6.45 1.24
CA LEU A 25 -21.23 5.99 0.71
C LEU A 25 -21.41 4.86 -0.33
N LYS A 26 -22.35 3.94 -0.10
CA LYS A 26 -22.66 2.86 -1.05
C LYS A 26 -23.37 3.37 -2.30
N ALA A 27 -24.27 4.35 -2.16
CA ALA A 27 -25.07 4.87 -3.26
C ALA A 27 -24.26 5.77 -4.23
N GLN A 28 -23.16 6.37 -3.77
CA GLN A 28 -22.34 7.27 -4.57
C GLN A 28 -20.94 6.68 -4.82
N PRO A 29 -20.71 6.02 -5.98
CA PRO A 29 -19.39 5.52 -6.31
C PRO A 29 -18.38 6.68 -6.33
N ARG A 30 -17.22 6.49 -5.68
CA ARG A 30 -16.13 7.47 -5.49
C ARG A 30 -16.31 8.50 -4.38
N ARG A 31 -17.41 8.47 -3.61
CA ARG A 31 -17.53 9.30 -2.41
C ARG A 31 -16.61 8.75 -1.31
N ARG A 32 -15.86 9.63 -0.66
CA ARG A 32 -14.96 9.31 0.45
C ARG A 32 -15.24 10.29 1.59
N VAL A 33 -15.24 9.80 2.81
CA VAL A 33 -15.34 10.63 4.02
C VAL A 33 -13.98 10.62 4.70
N VAL A 34 -13.44 11.81 4.94
CA VAL A 34 -12.21 11.99 5.70
C VAL A 34 -12.62 12.45 7.10
N VAL A 35 -12.22 11.67 8.10
CA VAL A 35 -12.49 11.94 9.50
C VAL A 35 -11.33 12.74 10.07
N LEU A 36 -11.67 13.90 10.63
CA LEU A 36 -10.73 14.83 11.24
C LEU A 36 -10.85 14.82 12.76
N LYS A 37 -9.71 14.80 13.45
CA LYS A 37 -9.60 15.03 14.89
C LYS A 37 -8.54 16.08 15.15
N HIS A 38 -8.91 17.15 15.86
CA HIS A 38 -8.06 18.33 16.06
C HIS A 38 -7.46 18.86 14.74
N ASN A 39 -8.26 18.93 13.67
CA ASN A 39 -7.87 19.33 12.30
C ASN A 39 -6.81 18.43 11.63
N GLN A 40 -6.53 17.24 12.16
CA GLN A 40 -5.66 16.25 11.52
C GLN A 40 -6.49 15.10 10.96
N VAL A 41 -6.08 14.56 9.82
CA VAL A 41 -6.70 13.37 9.23
C VAL A 41 -6.38 12.17 10.10
N GLU A 42 -7.43 11.55 10.67
CA GLU A 42 -7.31 10.36 11.52
C GLU A 42 -7.74 9.11 10.76
N ALA A 43 -8.78 9.22 9.94
CA ALA A 43 -9.28 8.09 9.15
C ALA A 43 -9.88 8.53 7.81
N VAL A 44 -9.97 7.58 6.88
CA VAL A 44 -10.70 7.73 5.62
C VAL A 44 -11.65 6.56 5.47
N ILE A 45 -12.94 6.85 5.32
CA ILE A 45 -13.99 5.87 5.08
C ILE A 45 -14.31 5.89 3.59
N LEU A 46 -14.27 4.72 2.96
CA LEU A 46 -14.54 4.52 1.54
C LEU A 46 -15.30 3.20 1.32
N PRO A 47 -16.00 3.03 0.18
CA PRO A 47 -16.59 1.76 -0.18
C PRO A 47 -15.54 0.64 -0.24
N VAL A 48 -15.92 -0.56 0.21
CA VAL A 48 -15.03 -1.74 0.23
C VAL A 48 -14.48 -2.03 -1.16
N ASP A 49 -15.33 -2.02 -2.19
CA ASP A 49 -14.93 -2.25 -3.58
C ASP A 49 -13.84 -1.27 -4.06
N ASP A 50 -13.91 -0.02 -3.62
CA ASP A 50 -12.92 0.99 -3.99
C ASP A 50 -11.59 0.73 -3.27
N GLY A 51 -11.63 0.30 -2.00
CA GLY A 51 -10.45 -0.13 -1.25
C GLY A 51 -9.78 -1.35 -1.88
N GLU A 52 -10.56 -2.35 -2.28
CA GLU A 52 -10.06 -3.53 -2.97
C GLU A 52 -9.43 -3.20 -4.34
N LYS A 53 -10.07 -2.32 -5.12
CA LYS A 53 -9.53 -1.86 -6.40
C LYS A 53 -8.20 -1.13 -6.22
N MET A 54 -8.09 -0.29 -5.19
CA MET A 54 -6.85 0.39 -4.86
C MET A 54 -5.74 -0.61 -4.48
N ALA A 55 -6.04 -1.60 -3.65
CA ALA A 55 -5.10 -2.65 -3.28
C ALA A 55 -4.62 -3.46 -4.50
N LYS A 56 -5.54 -3.89 -5.37
CA LYS A 56 -5.23 -4.60 -6.61
C LYS A 56 -4.37 -3.77 -7.56
N THR A 57 -4.66 -2.47 -7.67
CA THR A 57 -3.90 -1.53 -8.51
C THR A 57 -2.49 -1.33 -7.96
N LEU A 58 -2.34 -1.17 -6.64
CA LEU A 58 -1.03 -1.05 -6.01
C LEU A 58 -0.18 -2.29 -6.26
N ALA A 59 -0.74 -3.48 -6.05
CA ALA A 59 -0.03 -4.73 -6.31
C ALA A 59 0.45 -4.85 -7.77
N LEU A 60 -0.38 -4.41 -8.73
CA LEU A 60 0.01 -4.38 -10.13
C LEU A 60 1.16 -3.39 -10.39
N LEU A 61 1.10 -2.19 -9.82
CA LEU A 61 2.17 -1.19 -9.95
C LEU A 61 3.50 -1.68 -9.37
N GLU A 62 3.46 -2.36 -8.22
CA GLU A 62 4.64 -3.00 -7.62
C GLU A 62 5.24 -4.03 -8.58
N HIS A 63 4.41 -4.89 -9.17
CA HIS A 63 4.88 -5.88 -10.16
C HIS A 63 5.45 -5.23 -11.41
N MET A 64 4.85 -4.14 -11.90
CA MET A 64 5.36 -3.38 -13.05
C MET A 64 6.74 -2.79 -12.76
N GLU A 65 6.94 -2.26 -11.55
CA GLU A 65 8.24 -1.71 -11.15
C GLU A 65 9.30 -2.81 -11.00
N ILE A 66 8.95 -3.95 -10.39
CA ILE A 66 9.84 -5.12 -10.33
C ILE A 66 10.22 -5.57 -11.75
N HIS A 67 9.25 -5.72 -12.64
CA HIS A 67 9.49 -6.10 -14.03
C HIS A 67 10.41 -5.09 -14.74
N ARG A 68 10.17 -3.78 -14.55
CA ARG A 68 11.01 -2.72 -15.11
C ARG A 68 12.45 -2.83 -14.61
N LEU A 69 12.65 -3.04 -13.30
CA LEU A 69 13.98 -3.20 -12.69
C LEU A 69 14.69 -4.46 -13.19
N VAL A 70 14.00 -5.60 -13.28
CA VAL A 70 14.55 -6.85 -13.80
C VAL A 70 14.97 -6.68 -15.26
N THR A 71 14.11 -6.11 -16.10
CA THR A 71 14.41 -5.86 -17.51
C THR A 71 15.56 -4.87 -17.69
N GLN A 72 15.62 -3.83 -16.85
CA GLN A 72 16.73 -2.87 -16.86
C GLN A 72 18.06 -3.51 -16.46
N ARG A 73 18.04 -4.46 -15.50
CA ARG A 73 19.23 -5.22 -15.12
C ARG A 73 19.66 -6.20 -16.21
N ALA A 74 18.70 -6.88 -16.85
CA ALA A 74 18.98 -7.83 -17.93
C ALA A 74 19.55 -7.15 -19.19
N SER A 75 19.06 -5.95 -19.53
CA SER A 75 19.52 -5.18 -20.68
C SER A 75 20.88 -4.51 -20.46
N LYS A 76 21.23 -4.19 -19.21
CA LYS A 76 22.60 -3.82 -18.86
C LYS A 76 23.47 -5.08 -18.97
N LYS A 77 24.42 -5.10 -19.90
CA LYS A 77 25.52 -6.08 -19.91
C LYS A 77 26.37 -5.91 -18.64
N GLN A 78 25.88 -6.31 -17.48
CA GLN A 78 26.69 -6.46 -16.29
C GLN A 78 27.65 -7.62 -16.56
N LYS A 79 28.95 -7.32 -16.52
CA LYS A 79 30.04 -8.26 -16.81
C LYS A 79 30.25 -9.34 -15.72
N THR A 80 29.47 -9.32 -14.65
CA THR A 80 29.70 -10.14 -13.46
C THR A 80 28.55 -11.10 -13.24
N THR A 81 28.60 -12.24 -13.92
CA THR A 81 27.84 -13.43 -13.51
C THR A 81 28.43 -13.90 -12.18
N VAL A 82 27.60 -13.97 -11.13
CA VAL A 82 28.02 -14.54 -9.85
C VAL A 82 27.64 -16.02 -9.86
N PRO A 83 28.59 -16.96 -9.70
CA PRO A 83 28.28 -18.38 -9.61
C PRO A 83 27.51 -18.69 -8.32
N LEU A 84 26.64 -19.70 -8.38
CA LEU A 84 25.75 -20.07 -7.27
C LEU A 84 26.55 -20.40 -5.99
N GLU A 85 27.68 -21.05 -6.14
CA GLU A 85 28.57 -21.46 -5.04
C GLU A 85 29.10 -20.25 -4.25
N ALA A 86 29.37 -19.14 -4.94
CA ALA A 86 29.82 -17.90 -4.28
C ALA A 86 28.69 -17.28 -3.44
N LEU A 87 27.46 -17.29 -3.95
CA LEU A 87 26.28 -16.79 -3.22
C LEU A 87 25.98 -17.64 -1.98
N LEU A 88 26.06 -18.97 -2.10
CA LEU A 88 25.83 -19.87 -0.97
C LEU A 88 26.86 -19.66 0.14
N LYS A 89 28.13 -19.49 -0.22
CA LYS A 89 29.20 -19.22 0.75
C LYS A 89 29.04 -17.87 1.46
N GLU A 90 28.58 -16.84 0.75
CA GLU A 90 28.26 -15.53 1.33
C GLU A 90 27.08 -15.62 2.30
N GLN A 91 26.02 -16.33 1.92
CA GLN A 91 24.85 -16.53 2.79
C GLN A 91 25.21 -17.28 4.08
N GLU A 92 26.05 -18.32 3.99
CA GLU A 92 26.57 -19.02 5.17
C GLU A 92 27.40 -18.10 6.06
N ALA A 93 28.24 -17.24 5.48
CA ALA A 93 29.03 -16.27 6.23
C ALA A 93 28.12 -15.28 6.97
N LEU A 94 27.09 -14.73 6.30
CA LEU A 94 26.13 -13.82 6.92
C LEU A 94 25.37 -14.46 8.09
N LYS A 95 25.01 -15.75 7.99
CA LYS A 95 24.38 -16.49 9.10
C LYS A 95 25.33 -16.71 10.29
N ARG A 96 26.64 -16.82 10.06
CA ARG A 96 27.64 -16.96 11.13
C ARG A 96 27.87 -15.66 11.91
N PHE A 97 27.53 -14.50 11.32
CA PHE A 97 27.65 -13.18 11.96
C PHE A 97 26.36 -12.69 12.63
N GLN A 98 25.24 -13.43 12.55
CA GLN A 98 24.09 -13.11 13.39
C GLN A 98 24.43 -13.44 14.85
N PRO A 99 24.41 -12.46 15.78
CA PRO A 99 24.63 -12.75 17.18
C PRO A 99 23.55 -13.75 17.62
N ARG A 100 23.97 -14.88 18.18
CA ARG A 100 23.05 -15.73 18.92
C ARG A 100 22.57 -14.88 20.10
N HIS A 101 21.33 -14.41 20.03
CA HIS A 101 20.73 -13.74 21.17
C HIS A 101 20.75 -14.70 22.38
N PRO A 102 21.16 -14.22 23.57
CA PRO A 102 21.12 -15.00 24.79
C PRO A 102 19.68 -15.35 25.21
#